data_AF-A0A4V0KAE5-F1
#
_entry.id   AF-A0A4V0KAE5-F1
#
_cell.length_a   1.000
_cell.length_b   1.000
_cell.length_c   1.000
_cell.angle_alpha   90.00
_cell.angle_beta   90.00
_cell.angle_gamma   90.00
#
_symmetry.space_group_name_H-M   'P 1'
#
loop_
_entity.id
_entity.type
_entity.pdbx_description
1 polymer ?
#
loop_
_entity_poly.entity_id
_entity_poly.type
_entity_poly.pdbx_seq_one_letter_code
_entity_poly.pdbx_strand_id
1 'polypeptide(L)'
;MNYLRNRKPKDDENNEGSPDSPTNENQESVNKVNAALSYSKNLIDEKVRTKIKYSSLAGIFIVFLIFIGFFQKCLEFYHTHFCKFKYVDVSDTEKLKEVFFSNKPYLVYCKNDKNDAIHPVINNSLSSFPSILNVAITNCKSILPSKQNVYQRFNLSDKTKAFIICYGRKPKPIPDAVLDNKKKFISFVHESIVFGVPFFSKFPQFQTKCLNKNKRCILFISSVNLTSKSVKYNYINDIFVNNKYFDINPLIVDNKKFLVKLSDEVFNSYSKKKDIHVLCLFNNSADNNTEYYGYFYKDEFDNFKKMSSFISGCIKATPKSTEAIKLSSSPQIKYRASKKK
;
A
#
# COMPACT_ATOMS: atom_id res chain seq x y z
N MET A 1 12.62 -34.24 -73.71
CA MET A 1 13.39 -35.09 -72.78
C MET A 1 12.44 -35.63 -71.72
N ASN A 2 12.00 -36.90 -71.87
CA ASN A 2 12.17 -38.00 -70.91
C ASN A 2 12.24 -37.63 -69.40
N TYR A 3 11.47 -38.19 -68.45
CA TYR A 3 10.87 -39.54 -68.32
C TYR A 3 9.71 -39.54 -67.27
N LEU A 4 8.58 -40.20 -67.60
CA LEU A 4 7.71 -41.15 -66.85
C LEU A 4 7.51 -41.01 -65.30
N ARG A 5 6.38 -41.37 -64.66
CA ARG A 5 5.13 -42.07 -65.05
C ARG A 5 4.05 -41.94 -63.96
N ASN A 6 2.81 -41.82 -64.42
CA ASN A 6 1.55 -42.19 -63.76
C ASN A 6 1.53 -43.61 -63.18
N ARG A 7 0.63 -43.85 -62.21
CA ARG A 7 -0.50 -44.81 -62.36
C ARG A 7 -1.51 -44.78 -61.19
N LYS A 8 -2.73 -44.32 -61.50
CA LYS A 8 -4.03 -44.95 -61.13
C LYS A 8 -4.15 -46.29 -61.89
N PRO A 9 -5.01 -47.30 -61.55
CA PRO A 9 -6.49 -47.12 -61.44
C PRO A 9 -7.35 -48.14 -60.62
N LYS A 10 -8.64 -47.76 -60.48
CA LYS A 10 -9.94 -48.51 -60.55
C LYS A 10 -10.26 -49.75 -59.70
N ASP A 11 -11.28 -49.59 -58.85
CA ASP A 11 -12.68 -50.11 -58.89
C ASP A 11 -13.03 -51.49 -59.49
N ASP A 12 -13.80 -52.23 -58.65
CA ASP A 12 -14.95 -53.14 -58.84
C ASP A 12 -14.88 -54.38 -59.77
N GLU A 13 -15.16 -55.58 -59.20
CA GLU A 13 -16.37 -56.39 -59.47
C GLU A 13 -16.36 -57.78 -58.77
N ASN A 14 -17.55 -58.39 -58.72
CA ASN A 14 -18.02 -59.52 -57.91
C ASN A 14 -17.58 -60.95 -58.34
N ASN A 15 -17.84 -61.87 -57.40
CA ASN A 15 -18.37 -63.26 -57.53
C ASN A 15 -17.45 -64.51 -57.55
N GLU A 16 -17.88 -65.43 -56.65
CA GLU A 16 -17.98 -66.90 -56.73
C GLU A 16 -16.74 -67.81 -56.81
N GLY A 17 -16.75 -68.85 -55.95
CA GLY A 17 -16.08 -70.13 -56.19
C GLY A 17 -15.19 -70.67 -55.06
N SER A 18 -15.74 -71.54 -54.21
CA SER A 18 -15.00 -72.64 -53.54
C SER A 18 -14.57 -73.70 -54.59
N PRO A 19 -13.72 -74.72 -54.30
CA PRO A 19 -13.17 -75.17 -53.01
C PRO A 19 -11.65 -75.45 -53.03
N ASP A 20 -11.04 -75.68 -51.86
CA ASP A 20 -10.27 -76.90 -51.57
C ASP A 20 -9.60 -76.82 -50.18
N SER A 21 -9.86 -77.84 -49.37
CA SER A 21 -9.21 -78.12 -48.09
C SER A 21 -7.89 -78.86 -48.36
N PRO A 22 -6.81 -78.68 -47.57
CA PRO A 22 -6.67 -79.47 -46.35
C PRO A 22 -6.17 -78.71 -45.10
N THR A 23 -6.91 -78.94 -44.02
CA THR A 23 -6.47 -79.37 -42.68
C THR A 23 -5.62 -78.47 -41.75
N ASN A 24 -6.09 -78.48 -40.50
CA ASN A 24 -5.37 -78.44 -39.23
C ASN A 24 -5.25 -77.12 -38.46
N GLU A 25 -6.35 -76.83 -37.75
CA GLU A 25 -6.40 -76.76 -36.26
C GLU A 25 -5.77 -75.59 -35.48
N ASN A 26 -5.32 -74.48 -36.10
CA ASN A 26 -4.79 -73.34 -35.32
C ASN A 26 -5.29 -71.92 -35.68
N GLN A 27 -6.38 -71.76 -36.44
CA GLN A 27 -6.87 -70.42 -36.84
C GLN A 27 -8.14 -69.91 -36.12
N GLU A 28 -8.92 -70.76 -35.45
CA GLU A 28 -10.17 -70.29 -34.82
C GLU A 28 -9.94 -69.54 -33.50
N SER A 29 -8.87 -69.88 -32.78
CA SER A 29 -8.47 -69.18 -31.54
C SER A 29 -7.82 -67.83 -31.84
N VAL A 30 -7.06 -67.70 -32.93
CA VAL A 30 -6.37 -66.45 -33.30
C VAL A 30 -7.34 -65.39 -33.80
N ASN A 31 -8.41 -65.75 -34.53
CA ASN A 31 -9.39 -64.78 -35.04
C ASN A 31 -10.38 -64.27 -33.97
N LYS A 32 -10.80 -65.12 -33.02
CA LYS A 32 -11.63 -64.68 -31.87
C LYS A 32 -10.84 -63.82 -30.88
N VAL A 33 -9.56 -64.14 -30.65
CA VAL A 33 -8.67 -63.33 -29.80
C VAL A 33 -8.36 -61.98 -30.45
N ASN A 34 -8.13 -61.93 -31.77
CA ASN A 34 -7.90 -60.68 -32.49
C ASN A 34 -9.17 -59.80 -32.59
N ALA A 35 -10.35 -60.39 -32.78
CA ALA A 35 -11.62 -59.66 -32.77
C ALA A 35 -11.94 -59.07 -31.38
N ALA A 36 -11.76 -59.86 -30.31
CA ALA A 36 -11.95 -59.41 -28.92
C ALA A 36 -10.90 -58.36 -28.50
N LEU A 37 -9.65 -58.48 -28.97
CA LEU A 37 -8.60 -57.47 -28.78
C LEU A 37 -8.89 -56.17 -29.55
N SER A 38 -9.50 -56.24 -30.73
CA SER A 38 -9.88 -55.05 -31.50
C SER A 38 -11.05 -54.30 -30.87
N TYR A 39 -12.05 -55.01 -30.36
CA TYR A 39 -13.22 -54.43 -29.69
C TYR A 39 -12.85 -53.83 -28.32
N SER A 40 -12.00 -54.52 -27.55
CA SER A 40 -11.46 -53.99 -26.29
C SER A 40 -10.50 -52.82 -26.51
N LYS A 41 -9.65 -52.84 -27.56
CA LYS A 41 -8.85 -51.67 -27.95
C LYS A 41 -9.73 -50.47 -28.31
N ASN A 42 -10.80 -50.65 -29.08
CA ASN A 42 -11.71 -49.56 -29.45
C ASN A 42 -12.48 -48.98 -28.23
N LEU A 43 -12.92 -49.83 -27.29
CA LEU A 43 -13.56 -49.38 -26.03
C LEU A 43 -12.59 -48.71 -25.07
N ILE A 44 -11.34 -49.18 -25.00
CA ILE A 44 -10.27 -48.57 -24.22
C ILE A 44 -9.88 -47.23 -24.86
N ASP A 45 -9.72 -47.15 -26.18
CA ASP A 45 -9.42 -45.92 -26.89
C ASP A 45 -10.55 -44.89 -26.75
N GLU A 46 -11.82 -45.29 -26.74
CA GLU A 46 -12.95 -44.37 -26.52
C GLU A 46 -13.02 -43.85 -25.07
N LYS A 47 -12.78 -44.72 -24.07
CA LYS A 47 -12.65 -44.31 -22.64
C LYS A 47 -11.41 -43.48 -22.36
N VAL A 48 -10.29 -43.75 -23.02
CA VAL A 48 -9.04 -42.99 -22.90
C VAL A 48 -9.18 -41.64 -23.61
N ARG A 49 -9.80 -41.60 -24.80
CA ARG A 49 -10.03 -40.37 -25.57
C ARG A 49 -11.03 -39.44 -24.86
N THR A 50 -12.03 -39.96 -24.14
CA THR A 50 -12.93 -39.15 -23.30
C THR A 50 -12.25 -38.65 -22.03
N LYS A 51 -11.48 -39.47 -21.30
CA LYS A 51 -10.70 -39.03 -20.13
C LYS A 51 -9.63 -37.99 -20.48
N ILE A 52 -8.94 -38.13 -21.61
CA ILE A 52 -7.97 -37.13 -22.10
C ILE A 52 -8.68 -35.83 -22.49
N LYS A 53 -9.88 -35.89 -23.09
CA LYS A 53 -10.69 -34.70 -23.40
C LYS A 53 -11.16 -33.95 -22.14
N TYR A 54 -11.60 -34.66 -21.10
CA TYR A 54 -11.99 -34.04 -19.83
C TYR A 54 -10.78 -33.51 -19.05
N SER A 55 -9.65 -34.20 -19.09
CA SER A 55 -8.40 -33.75 -18.46
C SER A 55 -7.81 -32.52 -19.15
N SER A 56 -7.87 -32.44 -20.49
CA SER A 56 -7.42 -31.27 -21.23
C SER A 56 -8.34 -30.06 -21.04
N LEU A 57 -9.67 -30.26 -21.01
CA LEU A 57 -10.64 -29.21 -20.71
C LEU A 57 -10.49 -28.66 -19.29
N ALA A 58 -10.30 -29.52 -18.29
CA ALA A 58 -10.03 -29.11 -16.92
C ALA A 58 -8.70 -28.34 -16.80
N GLY A 59 -7.65 -28.79 -17.51
CA GLY A 59 -6.38 -28.09 -17.60
C GLY A 59 -6.50 -26.69 -18.21
N ILE A 60 -7.24 -26.56 -19.32
CA ILE A 60 -7.53 -25.27 -19.97
C ILE A 60 -8.32 -24.36 -19.03
N PHE A 61 -9.31 -24.89 -18.30
CA PHE A 61 -10.09 -24.12 -17.34
C PHE A 61 -9.23 -23.57 -16.18
N ILE A 62 -8.32 -24.38 -15.63
CA ILE A 62 -7.38 -23.94 -14.59
C ILE A 62 -6.45 -22.86 -15.14
N VAL A 63 -5.89 -23.06 -16.34
CA VAL A 63 -5.06 -22.05 -17.01
C VAL A 63 -5.85 -20.75 -17.20
N PHE A 64 -7.12 -20.83 -17.63
CA PHE A 64 -7.99 -19.66 -17.80
C PHE A 64 -8.24 -18.92 -16.47
N LEU A 65 -8.48 -19.64 -15.37
CA LEU A 65 -8.62 -19.03 -14.04
C LEU A 65 -7.34 -18.34 -13.57
N ILE A 66 -6.17 -18.95 -13.81
CA ILE A 66 -4.87 -18.34 -13.52
C ILE A 66 -4.68 -17.07 -14.36
N PHE A 67 -5.01 -17.12 -15.66
CA PHE A 67 -4.94 -15.95 -16.54
C PHE A 67 -5.90 -14.83 -16.11
N ILE A 68 -7.12 -15.14 -15.66
CA ILE A 68 -8.05 -14.14 -15.12
C ILE A 68 -7.47 -13.48 -13.87
N GLY A 69 -6.98 -14.27 -12.90
CA GLY A 69 -6.38 -13.74 -11.68
C GLY A 69 -5.12 -12.90 -11.95
N PHE A 70 -4.27 -13.36 -12.88
CA PHE A 70 -3.10 -12.63 -13.33
C PHE A 70 -3.48 -11.33 -14.06
N PHE A 71 -4.47 -11.37 -14.96
CA PHE A 71 -4.94 -10.19 -15.68
C PHE A 71 -5.53 -9.16 -14.72
N GLN A 72 -6.28 -9.59 -13.70
CA GLN A 72 -6.80 -8.71 -12.66
C GLN A 72 -5.66 -8.04 -11.86
N LYS A 73 -4.59 -8.77 -11.55
CA LYS A 73 -3.39 -8.21 -10.91
C LYS A 73 -2.60 -7.28 -11.82
N CYS A 74 -2.45 -7.60 -13.10
CA CYS A 74 -1.84 -6.73 -14.09
C CYS A 74 -2.65 -5.44 -14.30
N LEU A 75 -3.98 -5.52 -14.29
CA LEU A 75 -4.86 -4.37 -14.40
C LEU A 75 -4.78 -3.50 -13.14
N GLU A 76 -4.76 -4.11 -11.94
CA GLU A 76 -4.52 -3.40 -10.68
C GLU A 76 -3.14 -2.72 -10.67
N PHE A 77 -2.10 -3.40 -11.14
CA PHE A 77 -0.75 -2.87 -11.27
C PHE A 77 -0.68 -1.74 -12.30
N TYR A 78 -1.30 -1.92 -13.48
CA TYR A 78 -1.34 -0.94 -14.55
C TYR A 78 -2.09 0.31 -14.11
N HIS A 79 -3.26 0.17 -13.48
CA HIS A 79 -3.93 1.31 -12.89
C HIS A 79 -3.05 1.93 -11.82
N THR A 80 -2.57 1.22 -10.82
CA THR A 80 -1.78 1.81 -9.72
C THR A 80 -0.51 2.56 -10.20
N HIS A 81 0.17 2.07 -11.24
CA HIS A 81 1.40 2.68 -11.74
C HIS A 81 1.20 3.71 -12.86
N PHE A 82 0.22 3.53 -13.75
CA PHE A 82 -0.01 4.42 -14.89
C PHE A 82 -1.22 5.37 -14.70
N CYS A 83 -2.24 4.95 -13.96
CA CYS A 83 -3.37 5.78 -13.51
C CYS A 83 -3.22 6.08 -12.02
N LYS A 84 -2.71 7.25 -11.62
CA LYS A 84 -2.42 7.63 -10.20
C LYS A 84 -3.57 7.48 -9.15
N PHE A 85 -4.71 6.90 -9.52
CA PHE A 85 -5.81 6.48 -8.66
C PHE A 85 -5.54 5.12 -7.99
N LYS A 86 -5.64 5.10 -6.67
CA LYS A 86 -5.79 3.89 -5.87
C LYS A 86 -7.27 3.69 -5.57
N TYR A 87 -7.86 2.61 -6.06
CA TYR A 87 -9.20 2.20 -5.64
C TYR A 87 -9.10 1.51 -4.27
N VAL A 88 -9.83 2.04 -3.30
CA VAL A 88 -9.83 1.55 -1.92
C VAL A 88 -11.19 0.95 -1.61
N ASP A 89 -11.20 -0.38 -1.51
CA ASP A 89 -12.33 -1.13 -1.01
C ASP A 89 -12.45 -0.95 0.50
N VAL A 90 -13.68 -0.91 1.01
CA VAL A 90 -13.96 -0.75 2.43
C VAL A 90 -13.65 -2.03 3.24
N SER A 91 -13.60 -3.18 2.57
CA SER A 91 -13.15 -4.45 3.15
C SER A 91 -11.63 -4.47 3.43
N ASP A 92 -10.84 -3.69 2.70
CA ASP A 92 -9.38 -3.63 2.87
C ASP A 92 -9.01 -2.65 4.00
N THR A 93 -9.00 -3.19 5.23
CA THR A 93 -8.73 -2.39 6.42
C THR A 93 -7.33 -1.80 6.47
N GLU A 94 -6.36 -2.40 5.79
CA GLU A 94 -4.97 -1.91 5.73
C GLU A 94 -4.87 -0.70 4.80
N LYS A 95 -5.44 -0.79 3.59
CA LYS A 95 -5.51 0.35 2.66
C LYS A 95 -6.32 1.50 3.25
N LEU A 96 -7.43 1.22 3.93
CA LEU A 96 -8.19 2.25 4.64
C LEU A 96 -7.35 2.95 5.71
N LYS A 97 -6.57 2.19 6.49
CA LYS A 97 -5.67 2.76 7.49
C LYS A 97 -4.59 3.62 6.86
N GLU A 98 -4.02 3.17 5.74
CA GLU A 98 -3.05 3.95 4.98
C GLU A 98 -3.65 5.27 4.50
N VAL A 99 -4.81 5.26 3.83
CA VAL A 99 -5.39 6.47 3.25
C VAL A 99 -5.86 7.46 4.32
N PHE A 100 -6.51 6.97 5.37
CA PHE A 100 -7.20 7.83 6.33
C PHE A 100 -6.41 8.16 7.60
N PHE A 101 -5.42 7.34 7.96
CA PHE A 101 -4.70 7.48 9.23
C PHE A 101 -3.18 7.51 9.07
N SER A 102 -2.66 7.41 7.83
CA SER A 102 -1.27 7.77 7.59
C SER A 102 -1.08 9.28 7.54
N ASN A 103 0.17 9.71 7.60
CA ASN A 103 0.54 11.10 7.39
C ASN A 103 0.78 11.42 5.91
N LYS A 104 0.66 10.45 4.99
CA LYS A 104 0.86 10.69 3.57
C LYS A 104 -0.27 11.56 3.02
N PRO A 105 0.00 12.48 2.09
CA PRO A 105 -1.05 13.30 1.49
C PRO A 105 -1.85 12.48 0.48
N TYR A 106 -3.17 12.50 0.67
CA TYR A 106 -4.15 11.85 -0.18
C TYR A 106 -5.24 12.86 -0.59
N LEU A 107 -5.56 12.88 -1.88
CA LEU A 107 -6.84 13.39 -2.38
C LEU A 107 -7.79 12.21 -2.42
N VAL A 108 -8.85 12.27 -1.60
CA VAL A 108 -9.87 11.23 -1.56
C VAL A 108 -11.07 11.70 -2.37
N TYR A 109 -11.46 10.92 -3.37
CA TYR A 109 -12.68 11.12 -4.16
C TYR A 109 -13.75 10.12 -3.71
N CYS A 110 -14.90 10.65 -3.34
CA CYS A 110 -16.06 9.88 -2.89
C CYS A 110 -16.91 9.44 -4.09
N LYS A 111 -16.60 8.25 -4.63
CA LYS A 111 -17.39 7.62 -5.69
C LYS A 111 -18.41 6.68 -5.05
N ASN A 112 -19.63 7.18 -4.84
CA ASN A 112 -20.66 6.45 -4.10
C ASN A 112 -21.53 5.56 -5.03
N ASP A 113 -21.68 5.94 -6.29
CA ASP A 113 -22.25 5.09 -7.34
C ASP A 113 -21.12 4.49 -8.20
N LYS A 114 -21.27 3.24 -8.65
CA LYS A 114 -20.34 2.59 -9.57
C LYS A 114 -20.34 3.27 -10.94
N ASN A 115 -21.48 3.82 -11.35
CA ASN A 115 -21.66 4.46 -12.66
C ASN A 115 -21.19 5.91 -12.67
N ASP A 116 -20.95 6.52 -11.51
CA ASP A 116 -20.46 7.90 -11.43
C ASP A 116 -19.09 8.02 -12.08
N ALA A 117 -18.98 8.93 -13.05
CA ALA A 117 -17.69 9.34 -13.58
C ALA A 117 -16.94 10.16 -12.51
N ILE A 118 -15.60 10.08 -12.54
CA ILE A 118 -14.76 10.98 -11.74
C ILE A 118 -14.93 12.40 -12.28
N HIS A 119 -15.03 13.38 -11.39
CA HIS A 119 -15.16 14.77 -11.78
C HIS A 119 -14.09 15.18 -12.81
N PRO A 120 -14.46 15.75 -13.98
CA PRO A 120 -13.52 16.01 -15.07
C PRO A 120 -12.31 16.84 -14.65
N VAL A 121 -12.52 17.83 -13.79
CA VAL A 121 -11.42 18.67 -13.28
C VAL A 121 -10.40 17.88 -12.48
N ILE A 122 -10.81 16.87 -11.70
CA ILE A 122 -9.88 16.01 -10.95
C ILE A 122 -9.12 15.12 -11.93
N ASN A 123 -9.85 14.47 -12.85
CA ASN A 123 -9.26 13.55 -13.82
C ASN A 123 -8.24 14.25 -14.75
N ASN A 124 -8.57 15.45 -15.24
CA ASN A 124 -7.72 16.23 -16.14
C ASN A 124 -6.56 16.95 -15.44
N SER A 125 -6.45 16.82 -14.11
CA SER A 125 -5.45 17.49 -13.28
C SER A 125 -4.40 16.55 -12.69
N LEU A 126 -4.53 15.23 -12.90
CA LEU A 126 -3.64 14.22 -12.31
C LEU A 126 -2.16 14.40 -12.67
N SER A 127 -1.88 14.89 -13.88
CA SER A 127 -0.52 15.18 -14.33
C SER A 127 0.08 16.41 -13.65
N SER A 128 -0.77 17.36 -13.23
CA SER A 128 -0.37 18.61 -12.57
C SER A 128 -0.23 18.48 -11.05
N PHE A 129 -0.58 17.33 -10.47
CA PHE A 129 -0.46 17.14 -9.02
C PHE A 129 1.00 16.99 -8.57
N PRO A 130 1.34 17.54 -7.39
CA PRO A 130 2.63 17.31 -6.75
C PRO A 130 2.91 15.81 -6.60
N SER A 131 4.16 15.40 -6.83
CA SER A 131 4.57 13.98 -6.80
C SER A 131 4.39 13.29 -5.44
N ILE A 132 4.16 14.06 -4.38
CA ILE A 132 3.87 13.56 -3.03
C ILE A 132 2.39 13.17 -2.87
N LEU A 133 1.48 13.79 -3.64
CA LEU A 133 0.05 13.61 -3.50
C LEU A 133 -0.40 12.30 -4.16
N ASN A 134 -1.05 11.46 -3.37
CA ASN A 134 -1.71 10.26 -3.85
C ASN A 134 -3.18 10.56 -4.11
N VAL A 135 -3.81 9.83 -5.02
CA VAL A 135 -5.26 9.93 -5.23
C VAL A 135 -5.91 8.62 -4.86
N ALA A 136 -6.91 8.67 -3.98
CA ALA A 136 -7.68 7.51 -3.54
C ALA A 136 -9.14 7.68 -3.97
N ILE A 137 -9.75 6.61 -4.48
CA ILE A 137 -11.18 6.56 -4.80
C ILE A 137 -11.80 5.53 -3.88
N THR A 138 -12.88 5.91 -3.20
CA THR A 138 -13.61 4.99 -2.32
C THR A 138 -15.08 5.34 -2.26
N ASN A 139 -15.91 4.39 -1.83
CA ASN A 139 -17.31 4.64 -1.53
C ASN A 139 -17.42 5.22 -0.11
N CYS A 140 -17.67 6.52 -0.02
CA CYS A 140 -17.75 7.23 1.25
C CYS A 140 -19.05 6.97 2.02
N LYS A 141 -20.08 6.41 1.37
CA LYS A 141 -21.34 5.97 2.01
C LYS A 141 -21.24 4.58 2.64
N SER A 142 -20.30 3.77 2.20
CA SER A 142 -20.06 2.44 2.77
C SER A 142 -19.66 2.52 4.25
N ILE A 143 -20.15 1.57 5.04
CA ILE A 143 -19.90 1.50 6.48
C ILE A 143 -18.48 0.98 6.72
N LEU A 144 -17.66 1.78 7.41
CA LEU A 144 -16.32 1.40 7.84
C LEU A 144 -16.39 0.40 9.02
N PRO A 145 -15.29 -0.31 9.34
CA PRO A 145 -15.21 -1.17 10.52
C PRO A 145 -15.56 -0.47 11.85
N SER A 146 -15.47 0.86 11.89
CA SER A 146 -15.90 1.69 13.02
C SER A 146 -17.42 1.88 13.13
N LYS A 147 -18.22 1.19 12.31
CA LYS A 147 -19.69 1.32 12.21
C LYS A 147 -20.19 2.72 11.80
N GLN A 148 -19.30 3.54 11.26
CA GLN A 148 -19.59 4.87 10.72
C GLN A 148 -19.16 4.88 9.26
N ASN A 149 -19.83 5.66 8.42
CA ASN A 149 -19.31 5.94 7.08
C ASN A 149 -18.24 7.05 7.11
N VAL A 150 -17.61 7.34 5.97
CA VAL A 150 -16.53 8.34 5.89
C VAL A 150 -17.03 9.74 6.28
N TYR A 151 -18.23 10.12 5.84
CA TYR A 151 -18.81 11.43 6.14
C TYR A 151 -19.04 11.63 7.64
N GLN A 152 -19.64 10.65 8.31
CA GLN A 152 -19.87 10.65 9.74
C GLN A 152 -18.55 10.66 10.52
N ARG A 153 -17.60 9.80 10.12
CA ARG A 153 -16.33 9.63 10.81
C ARG A 153 -15.50 10.91 10.83
N PHE A 154 -15.54 11.69 9.75
CA PHE A 154 -14.77 12.91 9.59
C PHE A 154 -15.59 14.20 9.71
N ASN A 155 -16.88 14.09 10.04
CA ASN A 155 -17.81 15.22 10.12
C ASN A 155 -17.83 16.06 8.83
N LEU A 156 -17.98 15.38 7.69
CA LEU A 156 -18.09 15.97 6.36
C LEU A 156 -19.56 15.95 5.91
N SER A 157 -19.95 16.89 5.05
CA SER A 157 -21.26 16.82 4.39
C SER A 157 -21.28 15.63 3.42
N ASP A 158 -22.42 14.95 3.35
CA ASP A 158 -22.73 13.90 2.37
C ASP A 158 -22.66 14.35 0.90
N LYS A 159 -22.72 15.66 0.64
CA LYS A 159 -22.51 16.28 -0.68
C LYS A 159 -21.03 16.42 -1.05
N THR A 160 -20.10 16.19 -0.12
CA THR A 160 -18.67 16.36 -0.36
C THR A 160 -18.17 15.33 -1.38
N LYS A 161 -17.88 15.77 -2.61
CA LYS A 161 -17.37 14.90 -3.67
C LYS A 161 -15.91 14.49 -3.46
N ALA A 162 -15.10 15.39 -2.91
CA ALA A 162 -13.68 15.15 -2.69
C ALA A 162 -13.15 15.94 -1.49
N PHE A 163 -12.08 15.44 -0.88
CA PHE A 163 -11.36 16.12 0.20
C PHE A 163 -9.88 15.75 0.20
N ILE A 164 -9.06 16.57 0.83
CA ILE A 164 -7.63 16.32 1.03
C ILE A 164 -7.40 15.92 2.47
N ILE A 165 -6.68 14.83 2.69
CA ILE A 165 -6.19 14.42 4.00
C ILE A 165 -4.66 14.29 3.93
N CYS A 166 -3.97 14.88 4.89
CA CYS A 166 -2.50 14.85 4.94
C CYS A 166 -2.00 15.08 6.37
N TYR A 167 -0.83 14.51 6.69
CA TYR A 167 -0.05 14.83 7.90
C TYR A 167 -0.81 14.71 9.23
N GLY A 168 -1.79 13.81 9.30
CA GLY A 168 -2.66 13.64 10.47
C GLY A 168 -3.55 14.86 10.78
N ARG A 169 -3.74 15.76 9.81
CA ARG A 169 -4.68 16.89 9.90
C ARG A 169 -6.10 16.41 9.61
N LYS A 170 -7.09 17.18 10.06
CA LYS A 170 -8.49 16.94 9.71
C LYS A 170 -8.66 17.02 8.18
N PRO A 171 -9.52 16.18 7.57
CA PRO A 171 -9.83 16.29 6.15
C PRO A 171 -10.31 17.68 5.77
N LYS A 172 -9.79 18.20 4.66
CA LYS A 172 -10.17 19.50 4.10
C LYS A 172 -11.07 19.27 2.87
N PRO A 173 -12.39 19.47 2.97
CA PRO A 173 -13.31 19.28 1.85
C PRO A 173 -12.99 20.26 0.71
N ILE A 174 -13.13 19.79 -0.53
CA ILE A 174 -12.97 20.61 -1.73
C ILE A 174 -14.36 21.17 -2.10
N PRO A 175 -14.56 22.50 -2.03
CA PRO A 175 -15.83 23.10 -2.40
C PRO A 175 -16.17 22.89 -3.88
N ASP A 176 -17.46 22.77 -4.24
CA ASP A 176 -17.88 22.63 -5.64
C ASP A 176 -17.36 23.78 -6.53
N ALA A 177 -17.42 25.03 -6.04
CA ALA A 177 -16.90 26.20 -6.74
C ALA A 177 -15.39 26.13 -7.07
N VAL A 178 -14.63 25.32 -6.33
CA VAL A 178 -13.22 25.03 -6.61
C VAL A 178 -13.11 23.94 -7.69
N LEU A 179 -13.99 22.93 -7.65
CA LEU A 179 -14.06 21.86 -8.65
C LEU A 179 -14.55 22.34 -10.03
N ASP A 180 -15.19 23.50 -10.13
CA ASP A 180 -15.62 24.08 -11.40
C ASP A 180 -14.47 24.74 -12.20
N ASN A 181 -13.32 24.98 -11.57
CA ASN A 181 -12.20 25.68 -12.21
C ASN A 181 -10.87 24.98 -11.94
N LYS A 182 -10.26 24.45 -13.01
CA LYS A 182 -8.98 23.72 -12.94
C LYS A 182 -7.87 24.50 -12.25
N LYS A 183 -7.71 25.79 -12.55
CA LYS A 183 -6.65 26.62 -11.94
C LYS A 183 -6.88 26.80 -10.43
N LYS A 184 -8.11 27.13 -10.03
CA LYS A 184 -8.48 27.24 -8.60
C LYS A 184 -8.29 25.91 -7.87
N PHE A 185 -8.67 24.81 -8.51
CA PHE A 185 -8.49 23.47 -7.97
C PHE A 185 -7.02 23.12 -7.73
N ILE A 186 -6.14 23.35 -8.70
CA ILE A 186 -4.71 23.10 -8.53
C ILE A 186 -4.13 23.97 -7.42
N SER A 187 -4.44 25.28 -7.39
CA SER A 187 -3.98 26.16 -6.30
C SER A 187 -4.45 25.66 -4.93
N PHE A 188 -5.74 25.29 -4.82
CA PHE A 188 -6.29 24.71 -3.59
C PHE A 188 -5.54 23.45 -3.16
N VAL A 189 -5.21 22.55 -4.10
CA VAL A 189 -4.45 21.33 -3.83
C VAL A 189 -3.07 21.68 -3.27
N HIS A 190 -2.33 22.56 -3.93
CA HIS A 190 -0.99 22.98 -3.50
C HIS A 190 -1.00 23.60 -2.10
N GLU A 191 -1.92 24.51 -1.82
CA GLU A 191 -2.06 25.16 -0.52
C GLU A 191 -2.47 24.18 0.59
N SER A 192 -3.25 23.16 0.25
CA SER A 192 -3.77 22.20 1.23
C SER A 192 -2.75 21.15 1.66
N ILE A 193 -1.76 20.86 0.82
CA ILE A 193 -0.71 19.87 1.10
C ILE A 193 0.57 20.49 1.65
N VAL A 194 0.55 21.76 2.06
CA VAL A 194 1.73 22.39 2.67
C VAL A 194 2.06 21.69 3.99
N PHE A 195 3.20 21.00 4.01
CA PHE A 195 3.72 20.35 5.19
C PHE A 195 4.24 21.38 6.18
N GLY A 196 4.04 21.10 7.47
CA GLY A 196 4.64 21.89 8.53
C GLY A 196 4.75 21.03 9.78
N VAL A 197 5.95 20.93 10.33
CA VAL A 197 6.16 20.25 11.61
C VAL A 197 5.36 20.99 12.69
N PRO A 198 4.49 20.30 13.42
CA PRO A 198 3.67 20.93 14.44
C PRO A 198 4.49 21.30 15.66
N PHE A 199 4.16 22.43 16.26
CA PHE A 199 4.58 22.74 17.62
C PHE A 199 3.73 21.95 18.62
N PHE A 200 4.36 21.50 19.70
CA PHE A 200 3.66 20.93 20.83
C PHE A 200 2.88 22.03 21.55
N SER A 201 1.57 21.80 21.71
CA SER A 201 0.68 22.74 22.39
C SER A 201 -0.15 22.11 23.50
N LYS A 202 -0.43 20.80 23.43
CA LYS A 202 -1.34 20.11 24.37
C LYS A 202 -0.87 18.69 24.65
N PHE A 203 -0.94 18.23 25.91
CA PHE A 203 -0.49 16.88 26.30
C PHE A 203 -1.11 15.72 25.49
N PRO A 204 -2.42 15.73 25.15
CA PRO A 204 -3.01 14.67 24.31
C PRO A 204 -2.36 14.54 22.93
N GLN A 205 -1.75 15.62 22.40
CA GLN A 205 -1.01 15.59 21.14
C GLN A 205 0.22 14.68 21.23
N PHE A 206 0.94 14.72 22.36
CA PHE A 206 2.11 13.87 22.56
C PHE A 206 1.71 12.40 22.71
N GLN A 207 0.64 12.14 23.46
CA GLN A 207 0.07 10.79 23.59
C GLN A 207 -0.29 10.20 22.21
N THR A 208 -1.09 10.93 21.43
CA THR A 208 -1.62 10.45 20.15
C THR A 208 -0.55 10.31 19.07
N LYS A 209 0.45 11.20 19.03
CA LYS A 209 1.49 11.21 17.99
C LYS A 209 2.69 10.33 18.31
N CYS A 210 3.06 10.20 19.58
CA CYS A 210 4.35 9.61 19.96
C CYS A 210 4.24 8.42 20.92
N LEU A 211 3.16 8.28 21.70
CA LEU A 211 3.07 7.25 22.76
C LEU A 211 2.06 6.13 22.48
N ASN A 212 1.07 6.33 21.62
CA ASN A 212 0.13 5.26 21.25
C ASN A 212 0.84 4.06 20.59
N LYS A 213 0.18 2.89 20.56
CA LYS A 213 0.77 1.63 20.06
C LYS A 213 1.44 1.79 18.70
N ASN A 214 2.66 1.25 18.59
CA ASN A 214 3.50 1.20 17.39
C ASN A 214 3.76 2.55 16.73
N LYS A 215 3.89 3.62 17.53
CA LYS A 215 4.22 4.96 17.05
C LYS A 215 5.72 5.20 17.06
N ARG A 216 6.15 5.97 16.06
CA ARG A 216 7.50 6.51 15.90
C ARG A 216 7.39 8.02 15.81
N CYS A 217 8.30 8.71 16.46
CA CYS A 217 8.24 10.14 16.63
C CYS A 217 9.65 10.75 16.67
N ILE A 218 9.81 11.89 16.00
CA ILE A 218 11.01 12.72 16.10
C ILE A 218 10.63 13.97 16.89
N LEU A 219 11.29 14.17 18.03
CA LEU A 219 11.14 15.40 18.81
C LEU A 219 12.28 16.37 18.50
N PHE A 220 11.93 17.58 18.10
CA PHE A 220 12.83 18.72 18.02
C PHE A 220 12.67 19.55 19.28
N ILE A 221 13.51 19.28 20.28
CA ILE A 221 13.48 19.96 21.59
C ILE A 221 14.31 21.23 21.47
N SER A 222 13.64 22.37 21.33
CA SER A 222 14.28 23.64 21.03
C SER A 222 14.40 24.52 22.27
N SER A 223 15.60 24.99 22.56
CA SER A 223 15.87 26.03 23.56
C SER A 223 15.73 27.45 22.98
N VAL A 224 15.58 27.58 21.65
CA VAL A 224 15.35 28.84 20.95
C VAL A 224 13.87 28.99 20.57
N ASN A 225 13.41 30.23 20.39
CA ASN A 225 12.04 30.47 19.97
C ASN A 225 11.92 30.22 18.46
N LEU A 226 11.46 29.03 18.08
CA LEU A 226 11.17 28.69 16.69
C LEU A 226 9.80 29.23 16.29
N THR A 227 9.74 29.89 15.14
CA THR A 227 8.49 30.35 14.52
C THR A 227 8.41 29.82 13.10
N SER A 228 7.22 29.90 12.48
CA SER A 228 7.03 29.49 11.08
C SER A 228 7.87 30.28 10.07
N LYS A 229 8.46 31.41 10.48
CA LYS A 229 9.34 32.24 9.66
C LYS A 229 10.83 31.98 9.90
N SER A 230 11.18 31.18 10.92
CA SER A 230 12.57 30.97 11.30
C SER A 230 13.29 30.04 10.31
N VAL A 231 14.55 30.36 9.99
CA VAL A 231 15.39 29.55 9.08
C VAL A 231 15.51 28.11 9.57
N LYS A 232 15.72 27.92 10.89
CA LYS A 232 15.79 26.59 11.52
C LYS A 232 14.47 25.80 11.39
N TYR A 233 13.31 26.47 11.40
CA TYR A 233 12.00 25.81 11.17
C TYR A 233 11.85 25.37 9.71
N ASN A 234 12.24 26.21 8.76
CA ASN A 234 12.20 25.87 7.34
C ASN A 234 13.14 24.69 7.05
N TYR A 235 14.36 24.72 7.58
CA TYR A 235 15.29 23.60 7.51
C TYR A 235 14.70 22.29 8.03
N ILE A 236 14.01 22.31 9.19
CA ILE A 236 13.30 21.14 9.71
C ILE A 236 12.28 20.64 8.69
N ASN A 237 11.42 21.51 8.15
CA ASN A 237 10.40 21.11 7.18
C ASN A 237 11.02 20.52 5.91
N ASP A 238 12.10 21.13 5.39
CA ASP A 238 12.77 20.70 4.17
C ASP A 238 13.30 19.26 4.31
N ILE A 239 13.79 18.86 5.48
CA ILE A 239 14.21 17.48 5.72
C ILE A 239 13.05 16.49 5.51
N PHE A 240 11.85 16.81 5.97
CA PHE A 240 10.69 15.93 5.80
C PHE A 240 10.12 15.96 4.38
N VAL A 241 10.02 17.14 3.78
CA VAL A 241 9.42 17.33 2.45
C VAL A 241 10.32 16.72 1.37
N ASN A 242 11.62 17.05 1.37
CA ASN A 242 12.54 16.62 0.33
C ASN A 242 12.75 15.10 0.35
N ASN A 243 12.76 14.50 1.54
CA ASN A 243 12.95 13.06 1.71
C ASN A 243 11.63 12.27 1.85
N LYS A 244 10.47 12.95 1.79
CA LYS A 244 9.13 12.35 1.93
C LYS A 244 8.97 11.51 3.21
N TYR A 245 9.55 11.95 4.33
CA TYR A 245 9.53 11.26 5.63
C TYR A 245 8.18 11.37 6.35
N PHE A 246 7.09 10.97 5.70
CA PHE A 246 5.76 11.07 6.28
C PHE A 246 5.44 9.89 7.22
N ASP A 247 6.17 8.77 7.15
CA ASP A 247 5.89 7.59 7.98
C ASP A 247 6.29 7.74 9.46
N ILE A 248 6.83 8.90 9.85
CA ILE A 248 7.17 9.25 11.22
C ILE A 248 6.46 10.53 11.66
N ASN A 249 6.22 10.69 12.98
CA ASN A 249 5.52 11.85 13.52
C ASN A 249 6.53 12.88 14.06
N PRO A 250 6.77 14.01 13.38
CA PRO A 250 7.61 15.05 13.94
C PRO A 250 6.82 15.96 14.89
N LEU A 251 7.51 16.49 15.89
CA LEU A 251 6.96 17.43 16.86
C LEU A 251 8.05 18.35 17.39
N ILE A 252 7.81 19.66 17.37
CA ILE A 252 8.71 20.65 17.99
C ILE A 252 8.25 20.93 19.41
N VAL A 253 9.15 20.79 20.38
CA VAL A 253 8.89 21.07 21.80
C VAL A 253 9.71 22.28 22.22
N ASP A 254 9.03 23.34 22.66
CA ASP A 254 9.68 24.52 23.24
C ASP A 254 10.18 24.19 24.66
N ASN A 255 11.49 23.99 24.79
CA ASN A 255 12.17 23.63 26.03
C ASN A 255 12.13 24.76 27.09
N LYS A 256 11.77 25.99 26.72
CA LYS A 256 11.55 27.06 27.69
C LYS A 256 10.22 26.88 28.43
N LYS A 257 9.20 26.37 27.74
CA LYS A 257 7.85 26.17 28.27
C LYS A 257 7.62 24.76 28.82
N PHE A 258 8.25 23.78 28.19
CA PHE A 258 7.99 22.37 28.45
C PHE A 258 9.29 21.62 28.73
N LEU A 259 9.21 20.63 29.61
CA LEU A 259 10.30 19.70 29.92
C LEU A 259 9.93 18.32 29.40
N VAL A 260 10.78 17.75 28.54
CA VAL A 260 10.70 16.34 28.16
C VAL A 260 11.41 15.53 29.25
N LYS A 261 10.67 14.64 29.92
CA LYS A 261 11.18 13.67 30.89
C LYS A 261 11.32 12.32 30.21
N LEU A 262 12.54 11.80 30.22
CA LEU A 262 12.94 10.46 29.77
C LEU A 262 13.62 9.74 30.95
N SER A 263 13.90 8.44 30.83
CA SER A 263 14.77 7.75 31.80
C SER A 263 16.21 8.26 31.71
N ASP A 264 16.93 8.15 32.82
CA ASP A 264 18.26 8.75 32.98
C ASP A 264 19.29 8.22 31.96
N GLU A 265 19.19 6.95 31.57
CA GLU A 265 20.10 6.30 30.61
C GLU A 265 20.12 6.97 29.23
N VAL A 266 18.99 7.53 28.77
CA VAL A 266 18.92 8.19 27.45
C VAL A 266 19.61 9.55 27.47
N PHE A 267 19.66 10.20 28.64
CA PHE A 267 20.33 11.49 28.80
C PHE A 267 21.86 11.38 28.88
N ASN A 268 22.44 10.18 28.98
CA ASN A 268 23.90 10.02 28.88
C ASN A 268 24.46 10.51 27.54
N SER A 269 23.64 10.50 26.49
CA SER A 269 24.01 11.03 25.16
C SER A 269 23.56 12.48 24.92
N TYR A 270 22.95 13.13 25.91
CA TYR A 270 22.36 14.46 25.79
C TYR A 270 23.38 15.57 26.02
N SER A 271 23.77 16.27 24.95
CA SER A 271 24.66 17.44 25.05
C SER A 271 23.89 18.72 25.32
N LYS A 272 23.92 19.25 26.55
CA LYS A 272 23.26 20.51 26.99
C LYS A 272 23.63 21.76 26.19
N LYS A 273 24.65 21.71 25.32
CA LYS A 273 25.18 22.88 24.58
C LYS A 273 24.46 23.15 23.24
N LYS A 274 23.48 22.34 22.84
CA LYS A 274 22.78 22.49 21.56
C LYS A 274 21.52 23.37 21.69
N ASP A 275 21.30 24.23 20.70
CA ASP A 275 20.07 25.03 20.61
C ASP A 275 18.82 24.17 20.34
N ILE A 276 19.00 23.10 19.55
CA ILE A 276 17.94 22.16 19.18
C ILE A 276 18.50 20.76 19.36
N HIS A 277 17.85 19.98 20.21
CA HIS A 277 18.13 18.57 20.37
C HIS A 277 17.12 17.77 19.57
N VAL A 278 17.59 16.73 18.89
CA VAL A 278 16.71 15.85 18.10
C VAL A 278 16.70 14.48 18.77
N LEU A 279 15.51 14.03 19.18
CA LEU A 279 15.29 12.74 19.81
C LEU A 279 14.49 11.85 18.87
N CYS A 280 15.00 10.65 18.60
CA CYS A 280 14.19 9.55 18.10
C CYS A 280 13.47 8.89 19.27
N LEU A 281 12.15 8.75 19.19
CA LEU A 281 11.33 8.08 20.17
C LEU A 281 10.39 7.10 19.47
N PHE A 282 10.39 5.85 19.90
CA PHE A 282 9.47 4.85 19.38
C PHE A 282 9.03 3.87 20.46
N ASN A 283 7.97 3.13 20.19
CA ASN A 283 7.53 2.05 21.05
C ASN A 283 7.31 0.75 20.29
N ASN A 284 7.37 -0.33 21.04
CA ASN A 284 7.02 -1.66 20.58
C ASN A 284 5.96 -2.21 21.53
N SER A 285 4.77 -2.49 21.00
CA SER A 285 3.68 -3.04 21.78
C SER A 285 3.49 -4.51 21.45
N ALA A 286 3.76 -5.39 22.42
CA ALA A 286 3.48 -6.83 22.36
C ALA A 286 2.61 -7.21 23.56
N ASP A 287 1.54 -7.98 23.33
CA ASP A 287 0.69 -8.58 24.38
C ASP A 287 0.30 -7.61 25.51
N ASN A 288 -0.23 -6.45 25.13
CA ASN A 288 -0.65 -5.34 26.00
C ASN A 288 0.46 -4.61 26.79
N ASN A 289 1.70 -5.08 26.76
CA ASN A 289 2.85 -4.34 27.27
C ASN A 289 3.45 -3.45 26.18
N THR A 290 3.63 -2.17 26.49
CA THR A 290 4.26 -1.22 25.58
C THR A 290 5.60 -0.79 26.14
N GLU A 291 6.66 -1.18 25.45
CA GLU A 291 8.02 -0.78 25.77
C GLU A 291 8.40 0.44 24.93
N TYR A 292 9.08 1.40 25.55
CA TYR A 292 9.49 2.63 24.90
C TYR A 292 11.00 2.65 24.75
N TYR A 293 11.48 3.24 23.65
CA TYR A 293 12.88 3.35 23.32
C TYR A 293 13.18 4.75 22.80
N GLY A 294 14.36 5.27 23.08
CA GLY A 294 14.78 6.55 22.52
C GLY A 294 16.28 6.77 22.51
N TYR A 295 16.71 7.66 21.63
CA TYR A 295 18.12 8.03 21.49
C TYR A 295 18.27 9.39 20.77
N PHE A 296 19.31 10.14 21.16
CA PHE A 296 19.56 11.48 20.64
C PHE A 296 20.46 11.48 19.41
N TYR A 297 20.20 12.42 18.52
CA TYR A 297 21.09 12.77 17.42
C TYR A 297 22.37 13.42 17.93
N LYS A 298 23.53 12.85 17.55
CA LYS A 298 24.84 13.21 18.11
C LYS A 298 25.58 14.28 17.33
N ASP A 299 25.37 14.37 16.02
CA ASP A 299 26.06 15.35 15.16
C ASP A 299 25.44 16.77 15.22
N GLU A 300 26.01 17.69 14.44
CA GLU A 300 25.55 19.07 14.29
C GLU A 300 24.18 19.15 13.61
N PHE A 301 23.31 20.02 14.13
CA PHE A 301 21.94 20.16 13.68
C PHE A 301 21.82 20.52 12.19
N ASP A 302 22.73 21.37 11.70
CA ASP A 302 22.70 21.91 10.33
C ASP A 302 23.28 20.93 9.29
N ASN A 303 23.75 19.75 9.70
CA ASN A 303 24.21 18.72 8.77
C ASN A 303 23.03 17.95 8.16
N PHE A 304 22.50 18.44 7.04
CA PHE A 304 21.31 17.89 6.38
C PHE A 304 21.43 16.39 6.09
N LYS A 305 22.57 15.94 5.55
CA LYS A 305 22.77 14.53 5.17
C LYS A 305 22.73 13.62 6.40
N LYS A 306 23.45 13.97 7.46
CA LYS A 306 23.47 13.17 8.69
C LYS A 306 22.12 13.21 9.42
N MET A 307 21.45 14.36 9.46
CA MET A 307 20.12 14.50 10.05
C MET A 307 19.09 13.65 9.29
N SER A 308 19.14 13.69 7.95
CA SER A 308 18.29 12.87 7.09
C SER A 308 18.52 11.37 7.34
N SER A 309 19.79 10.93 7.40
CA SER A 309 20.14 9.54 7.73
C SER A 309 19.65 9.14 9.11
N PHE A 310 19.76 10.01 10.12
CA PHE A 310 19.26 9.76 11.47
C PHE A 310 17.74 9.56 11.49
N ILE A 311 16.98 10.44 10.83
CA ILE A 311 15.51 10.32 10.75
C ILE A 311 15.11 9.06 9.99
N SER A 312 15.80 8.75 8.88
CA SER A 312 15.59 7.49 8.15
C SER A 312 15.88 6.26 9.03
N GLY A 313 16.91 6.32 9.87
CA GLY A 313 17.22 5.28 10.86
C GLY A 313 16.09 5.13 11.88
N CYS A 314 15.58 6.24 12.40
CA CYS A 314 14.47 6.26 13.36
C CYS A 314 13.17 5.67 12.77
N ILE A 315 12.87 5.95 11.49
CA ILE A 315 11.72 5.36 10.78
C ILE A 315 11.81 3.82 10.80
N LYS A 316 13.02 3.29 10.63
CA LYS A 316 13.29 1.84 10.58
C LYS A 316 13.69 1.25 11.93
N ALA A 317 13.65 2.04 13.00
CA ALA A 317 14.12 1.61 14.31
C ALA A 317 13.28 0.45 14.86
N THR A 318 13.99 -0.45 15.52
CA THR A 318 13.45 -1.62 16.22
C THR A 318 14.10 -1.72 17.61
N PRO A 319 13.56 -2.53 18.53
CA PRO A 319 14.21 -2.81 19.81
C PRO A 319 15.66 -3.33 19.71
N LYS A 320 16.05 -3.90 18.56
CA LYS A 320 17.39 -4.45 18.31
C LYS A 320 18.33 -3.44 17.62
N SER A 321 17.86 -2.22 17.35
CA SER A 321 18.70 -1.17 16.78
C SER A 321 19.83 -0.82 17.74
N THR A 322 21.07 -0.74 17.23
CA THR A 322 22.30 -0.56 18.03
C THR A 322 22.29 0.68 18.92
N GLU A 323 21.58 1.73 18.51
CA GLU A 323 21.48 3.00 19.22
C GLU A 323 20.27 3.07 20.17
N ALA A 324 19.35 2.11 20.07
CA ALA A 324 18.10 2.16 20.81
C ALA A 324 18.32 1.83 22.29
N ILE A 325 17.97 2.77 23.16
CA ILE A 325 18.03 2.59 24.61
C ILE A 325 16.60 2.39 25.11
N LYS A 326 16.36 1.30 25.85
CA LYS A 326 15.06 1.02 26.47
C LYS A 326 14.82 2.01 27.61
N LEU A 327 13.63 2.59 27.63
CA LEU A 327 13.22 3.52 28.67
C LEU A 327 12.64 2.76 29.87
N SER A 328 13.07 3.12 31.08
CA SER A 328 12.55 2.54 32.33
C SER A 328 11.10 2.93 32.64
N SER A 329 10.61 4.01 32.02
CA SER A 329 9.25 4.51 32.19
C SER A 329 8.73 5.17 30.92
N SER A 330 7.41 5.36 30.84
CA SER A 330 6.80 6.06 29.70
C SER A 330 7.28 7.51 29.62
N PRO A 331 7.74 7.99 28.44
CA PRO A 331 8.13 9.38 28.23
C PRO A 331 7.01 10.35 28.60
N GLN A 332 7.37 11.50 29.17
CA GLN A 332 6.40 12.54 29.52
C GLN A 332 6.86 13.91 29.06
N ILE A 333 5.91 14.75 28.65
CA ILE A 333 6.13 16.20 28.56
C ILE A 333 5.40 16.84 29.74
N LYS A 334 6.08 17.73 30.46
CA LYS A 334 5.51 18.52 31.56
C LYS A 334 5.72 19.99 31.31
N TYR A 335 4.91 20.85 31.95
CA TYR A 335 5.28 22.25 32.04
C TYR A 335 6.61 22.39 32.77
N ARG A 336 7.45 23.29 32.29
CA ARG A 336 8.65 23.67 33.02
C ARG A 336 8.22 24.57 34.17
N ALA A 337 8.62 24.23 35.39
CA ALA A 337 8.37 25.10 36.53
C ALA A 337 9.03 26.45 36.25
N SER A 338 8.24 27.54 36.25
CA SER A 338 8.82 28.88 36.24
C SER A 338 9.64 29.00 37.51
N LYS A 339 10.94 29.27 37.39
CA LYS A 339 11.69 29.74 38.55
C LYS A 339 10.96 31.01 39.03
N LYS A 340 10.37 30.97 40.22
CA LYS A 340 9.96 32.20 40.91
C LYS A 340 11.22 33.06 40.94
N LYS A 341 11.16 34.22 40.29
CA LYS A 341 12.23 35.20 40.36
C LYS A 341 12.32 35.75 41.77
#